data_AF-Q8DTR5-F1
#
_entry.id   AF-Q8DTR5-F1
#
_cell.length_a   1.000
_cell.length_b   1.000
_cell.length_c   1.000
_cell.angle_alpha   90.00
_cell.angle_beta   90.00
_cell.angle_gamma   90.00
#
_symmetry.space_group_name_H-M   'P 1'
#
loop_
_entity.id
_entity.type
_entity.pdbx_description
1 polymer ?
#
loop_
_entity_poly.entity_id
_entity_poly.type
_entity_poly.pdbx_seq_one_letter_code
_entity_poly.pdbx_strand_id
1 'polypeptide(L)'
;MRFARIIKSVWNCMQRLIVLLPMLTVISLLILGSLLFLVSLIPSLLLKGRDIVEFFIIIILLVYFVHLLRNQLLIRYGILYTILTISSVSIFCLPQYRSIILLQPTILFIYAIYQESRLIQIKNFFEKNKSVLTWFNIFDAIYLLAFLYRKNLDKTYVINKIWSIFNDLHLPLLLTSIGLLVIVPMLIRTVIAITIYKKQYHIEVPPNKTLGMVWLSNCICSFSQLFIIIALVEQIKTVQFESIALTFCFISFLSVLFWNVSYESLKDNGDDKTELMLRLTAISFVFIIIALLSQKENETISILMWLLPIVIPMFIGGLGKLEPQFVSTQKLDRHVYQLTMFSFNTLLIYRLQSVCSVEINENQYTLKSLIVYVLKDKFEQDNSGFVATLILLLLSLGAGYELSKFLILLLKRVYLNSDNGYFIKKGEKNNARNTLQRSARSQRKP
;
A
#
# COMPACT_ATOMS: atom_id res chain seq x y z
N MET A 1 10.11 -45.19 -0.45
CA MET A 1 10.78 -44.00 0.16
C MET A 1 11.45 -43.04 -0.84
N ARG A 2 12.13 -43.48 -1.92
CA ARG A 2 12.75 -42.56 -2.89
C ARG A 2 11.73 -41.75 -3.71
N PHE A 3 10.64 -42.37 -4.15
CA PHE A 3 9.59 -41.72 -4.94
C PHE A 3 8.87 -40.58 -4.19
N ALA A 4 8.49 -40.82 -2.93
CA ALA A 4 7.88 -39.78 -2.08
C ALA A 4 8.81 -38.57 -1.85
N ARG A 5 10.14 -38.79 -1.75
CA ARG A 5 11.13 -37.71 -1.67
C ARG A 5 11.22 -36.91 -2.96
N ILE A 6 11.16 -37.58 -4.11
CA ILE A 6 11.16 -36.93 -5.43
C ILE A 6 9.89 -36.07 -5.59
N ILE A 7 8.70 -36.61 -5.29
CA ILE A 7 7.44 -35.86 -5.34
C ILE A 7 7.49 -34.63 -4.44
N LYS A 8 7.96 -34.77 -3.19
CA LYS A 8 8.10 -33.65 -2.26
C LYS A 8 9.06 -32.58 -2.77
N SER A 9 10.16 -32.99 -3.40
CA SER A 9 11.14 -32.07 -4.00
C SER A 9 10.54 -31.31 -5.19
N VAL A 10 9.87 -32.01 -6.10
CA VAL A 10 9.19 -31.41 -7.26
C VAL A 10 8.11 -30.43 -6.81
N TRP A 11 7.27 -30.82 -5.85
CA TRP A 11 6.25 -29.96 -5.28
C TRP A 11 6.84 -28.68 -4.66
N ASN A 12 7.94 -28.81 -3.92
CA ASN A 12 8.62 -27.65 -3.34
C ASN A 12 9.17 -26.69 -4.41
N CYS A 13 9.66 -27.21 -5.53
CA CYS A 13 10.11 -26.40 -6.66
C CYS A 13 8.93 -25.69 -7.34
N MET A 14 7.85 -26.42 -7.60
CA MET A 14 6.63 -25.89 -8.20
C MET A 14 6.04 -24.75 -7.37
N GLN A 15 5.97 -24.90 -6.04
CA GLN A 15 5.51 -23.83 -5.15
C GLN A 15 6.35 -22.55 -5.28
N ARG A 16 7.68 -22.68 -5.37
CA ARG A 16 8.56 -21.51 -5.54
C ARG A 16 8.30 -20.80 -6.86
N LEU A 17 8.10 -21.56 -7.93
CA LEU A 17 7.77 -21.00 -9.25
C LEU A 17 6.39 -20.34 -9.26
N ILE A 18 5.37 -21.00 -8.71
CA ILE A 18 4.00 -20.47 -8.61
C ILE A 18 3.96 -19.15 -7.85
N VAL A 19 4.80 -18.98 -6.83
CA VAL A 19 4.83 -17.75 -6.03
C VAL A 19 5.64 -16.64 -6.71
N LEU A 20 6.85 -16.95 -7.17
CA LEU A 20 7.79 -15.94 -7.65
C LEU A 20 7.49 -15.48 -9.08
N LEU A 21 7.13 -16.40 -9.98
CA LEU A 21 6.99 -16.08 -11.40
C LEU A 21 5.91 -15.00 -11.65
N PRO A 22 4.67 -15.13 -11.15
CA PRO A 22 3.62 -14.16 -11.46
C PRO A 22 3.86 -12.77 -10.82
N MET A 23 4.58 -12.73 -9.71
CA MET A 23 4.90 -11.48 -9.02
C MET A 23 6.04 -10.73 -9.72
N LEU A 24 7.07 -11.46 -10.13
CA LEU A 24 8.23 -10.88 -10.80
C LEU A 24 7.91 -10.44 -12.22
N THR A 25 6.93 -11.05 -12.89
CA THR A 25 6.45 -10.57 -14.20
C THR A 25 5.83 -9.18 -14.08
N VAL A 26 5.07 -8.91 -13.02
CA VAL A 26 4.50 -7.57 -12.78
C VAL A 26 5.59 -6.56 -12.48
N ILE A 27 6.57 -6.90 -11.63
CA ILE A 27 7.71 -6.00 -11.36
C ILE A 27 8.48 -5.70 -12.64
N SER A 28 8.74 -6.73 -13.45
CA SER A 28 9.37 -6.60 -14.76
C SER A 28 8.61 -5.60 -15.63
N LEU A 29 7.28 -5.77 -15.74
CA LEU A 29 6.43 -4.89 -16.55
C LEU A 29 6.35 -3.46 -16.00
N LEU A 30 6.37 -3.25 -14.68
CA LEU A 30 6.36 -1.90 -14.07
C LEU A 30 7.66 -1.14 -14.35
N ILE A 31 8.80 -1.81 -14.19
CA ILE A 31 10.11 -1.22 -14.53
C ILE A 31 10.17 -0.91 -16.02
N LEU A 32 9.63 -1.78 -16.84
CA LEU A 32 9.64 -1.58 -18.28
C LEU A 32 8.68 -0.48 -18.74
N GLY A 33 7.48 -0.41 -18.14
CA GLY A 33 6.51 0.64 -18.40
C GLY A 33 7.05 2.02 -18.02
N SER A 34 7.75 2.12 -16.89
CA SER A 34 8.41 3.37 -16.49
C SER A 34 9.55 3.76 -17.43
N LEU A 35 10.36 2.81 -17.92
CA LEU A 35 11.36 3.07 -18.96
C LEU A 35 10.74 3.53 -20.28
N LEU A 36 9.67 2.87 -20.75
CA LEU A 36 8.94 3.26 -21.95
C LEU A 36 8.35 4.66 -21.83
N PHE A 37 7.80 4.99 -20.66
CA PHE A 37 7.29 6.33 -20.37
C PHE A 37 8.41 7.38 -20.47
N LEU A 38 9.57 7.14 -19.85
CA LEU A 38 10.72 8.05 -19.92
C LEU A 38 11.20 8.27 -21.36
N VAL A 39 11.28 7.20 -22.16
CA VAL A 39 11.67 7.29 -23.57
C VAL A 39 10.63 8.04 -24.41
N SER A 40 9.34 7.90 -24.07
CA SER A 40 8.24 8.60 -24.76
C SER A 40 8.25 10.13 -24.58
N LEU A 41 8.93 10.65 -23.55
CA LEU A 41 9.05 12.09 -23.30
C LEU A 41 10.04 12.78 -24.26
N ILE A 42 10.81 12.03 -25.04
CA ILE A 42 11.80 12.56 -25.99
C ILE A 42 11.12 12.71 -27.37
N PRO A 43 10.78 13.94 -27.82
CA PRO A 43 9.83 14.16 -28.92
C PRO A 43 10.36 13.83 -30.34
N SER A 44 11.54 13.21 -30.47
CA SER A 44 12.32 13.24 -31.73
C SER A 44 13.12 11.98 -32.03
N LEU A 45 12.79 10.83 -31.43
CA LEU A 45 13.50 9.58 -31.75
C LEU A 45 12.98 8.93 -33.04
N LEU A 46 13.89 8.78 -34.01
CA LEU A 46 13.70 8.09 -35.30
C LEU A 46 13.35 6.60 -35.15
N LEU A 47 13.63 6.03 -33.97
CA LEU A 47 13.29 4.66 -33.57
C LEU A 47 12.03 4.66 -32.74
N LYS A 48 11.14 3.68 -32.93
CA LYS A 48 9.97 3.49 -32.06
C LYS A 48 10.49 3.31 -30.63
N GLY A 49 9.97 4.05 -29.65
CA GLY A 49 10.47 4.02 -28.25
C GLY A 49 10.58 2.61 -27.64
N ARG A 50 9.77 1.67 -28.14
CA ARG A 50 9.86 0.23 -27.86
C ARG A 50 11.22 -0.38 -28.21
N ASP A 51 11.74 -0.11 -29.40
CA ASP A 51 12.99 -0.70 -29.90
C ASP A 51 14.19 -0.27 -29.04
N ILE A 52 14.15 0.97 -28.51
CA ILE A 52 15.17 1.53 -27.63
C ILE A 52 15.16 0.81 -26.28
N VAL A 53 13.97 0.65 -25.68
CA VAL A 53 13.83 -0.06 -24.40
C VAL A 53 14.24 -1.53 -24.54
N GLU A 54 13.87 -2.19 -25.64
CA GLU A 54 14.31 -3.56 -25.94
C GLU A 54 15.84 -3.64 -26.08
N PHE A 55 16.48 -2.69 -26.75
CA PHE A 55 17.94 -2.62 -26.84
C PHE A 55 18.61 -2.45 -25.47
N PHE A 56 18.07 -1.60 -24.59
CA PHE A 56 18.56 -1.45 -23.22
C PHE A 56 18.43 -2.74 -22.40
N ILE A 57 17.32 -3.48 -22.52
CA ILE A 57 17.14 -4.77 -21.84
C ILE A 57 18.22 -5.76 -22.29
N ILE A 58 18.48 -5.85 -23.60
CA ILE A 58 19.51 -6.75 -24.15
C ILE A 58 20.88 -6.41 -23.59
N ILE A 59 21.24 -5.12 -23.53
CA ILE A 59 22.50 -4.67 -22.93
C ILE A 59 22.57 -5.07 -21.45
N ILE A 60 21.51 -4.83 -20.67
CA ILE A 60 21.47 -5.18 -19.24
C ILE A 60 21.65 -6.68 -19.04
N LEU A 61 20.96 -7.51 -19.84
CA LEU A 61 21.10 -8.97 -19.81
C LEU A 61 22.52 -9.42 -20.15
N LEU A 62 23.17 -8.77 -21.13
CA LEU A 62 24.53 -9.08 -21.55
C LEU A 62 25.56 -8.67 -20.49
N VAL A 63 25.44 -7.49 -19.90
CA VAL A 63 26.28 -7.03 -18.79
C VAL A 63 26.15 -7.98 -17.60
N TYR A 64 24.91 -8.37 -17.26
CA TYR A 64 24.66 -9.32 -16.18
C TYR A 64 25.22 -10.70 -16.49
N PHE A 65 25.13 -11.15 -17.74
CA PHE A 65 25.73 -12.40 -18.20
C PHE A 65 27.26 -12.41 -18.04
N VAL A 66 27.94 -11.33 -18.42
CA VAL A 66 29.39 -11.18 -18.24
C VAL A 66 29.76 -11.19 -16.74
N HIS A 67 28.96 -10.52 -15.89
CA HIS A 67 29.15 -10.56 -14.45
C HIS A 67 29.06 -12.00 -13.90
N LEU A 68 28.09 -12.77 -14.40
CA LEU A 68 27.83 -14.15 -14.01
C LEU A 68 28.97 -15.10 -14.43
N LEU A 69 29.52 -14.93 -15.63
CA LEU A 69 30.69 -15.67 -16.11
C LEU A 69 31.93 -15.42 -15.24
N ARG A 70 32.13 -14.18 -14.78
CA ARG A 70 33.29 -13.80 -13.97
C ARG A 70 33.31 -14.43 -12.58
N ASN A 71 32.14 -14.67 -11.99
CA ASN A 71 32.04 -15.09 -10.59
C ASN A 71 32.12 -16.62 -10.36
N GLN A 72 32.29 -17.46 -11.40
CA GLN A 72 32.41 -18.94 -11.31
C GLN A 72 31.39 -19.68 -10.39
N LEU A 73 30.26 -19.05 -10.06
CA LEU A 73 29.35 -19.54 -9.02
C LEU A 73 28.17 -20.31 -9.63
N LEU A 74 28.13 -21.61 -9.32
CA LEU A 74 27.06 -22.58 -9.59
C LEU A 74 26.67 -22.74 -11.07
N ILE A 75 27.44 -23.59 -11.76
CA ILE A 75 27.17 -24.15 -13.10
C ILE A 75 25.69 -24.47 -13.34
N ARG A 76 24.95 -24.96 -12.32
CA ARG A 76 23.53 -25.32 -12.44
C ARG A 76 22.57 -24.15 -12.72
N TYR A 77 22.76 -23.00 -12.07
CA TYR A 77 21.87 -21.84 -12.27
C TYR A 77 22.34 -20.95 -13.42
N GLY A 78 23.65 -20.92 -13.69
CA GLY A 78 24.22 -20.23 -14.85
C GLY A 78 23.78 -20.83 -16.19
N ILE A 79 23.70 -22.16 -16.29
CA ILE A 79 23.21 -22.86 -17.51
C ILE A 79 21.74 -22.52 -17.78
N LEU A 80 20.91 -22.48 -16.73
CA LEU A 80 19.48 -22.21 -16.86
C LEU A 80 19.25 -20.75 -17.28
N TYR A 81 20.04 -19.82 -16.72
CA TYR A 81 20.08 -18.43 -17.14
C TYR A 81 20.52 -18.28 -18.61
N THR A 82 21.60 -18.94 -19.04
CA THR A 82 22.07 -18.86 -20.43
C THR A 82 21.05 -19.40 -21.43
N ILE A 83 20.46 -20.56 -21.16
CA ILE A 83 19.42 -21.15 -22.02
C ILE A 83 18.25 -20.17 -22.16
N LEU A 84 17.81 -19.55 -21.06
CA LEU A 84 16.73 -18.59 -21.06
C LEU A 84 17.09 -17.28 -21.78
N THR A 85 18.32 -16.78 -21.65
CA THR A 85 18.76 -15.60 -22.41
C THR A 85 18.93 -15.86 -23.90
N ILE A 86 19.43 -17.05 -24.28
CA ILE A 86 19.59 -17.43 -25.69
C ILE A 86 18.22 -17.63 -26.32
N SER A 87 17.29 -18.33 -25.64
CA SER A 87 15.94 -18.50 -26.15
C SER A 87 15.24 -17.15 -26.31
N SER A 88 15.49 -16.22 -25.39
CA SER A 88 14.86 -14.91 -25.44
C SER A 88 15.42 -14.00 -26.54
N VAL A 89 16.71 -14.07 -26.84
CA VAL A 89 17.33 -13.40 -28.01
C VAL A 89 16.87 -14.07 -29.32
N SER A 90 16.73 -15.40 -29.36
CA SER A 90 16.19 -16.09 -30.53
C SER A 90 14.74 -15.71 -30.83
N ILE A 91 13.93 -15.51 -29.78
CA ILE A 91 12.54 -15.03 -29.91
C ILE A 91 12.48 -13.58 -30.43
N PHE A 92 13.50 -12.74 -30.18
CA PHE A 92 13.58 -11.36 -30.72
C PHE A 92 13.70 -11.32 -32.25
N CYS A 93 14.38 -12.30 -32.82
CA CYS A 93 14.47 -12.43 -34.28
C CYS A 93 13.12 -12.74 -34.94
N LEU A 94 12.09 -13.14 -34.17
CA LEU A 94 10.75 -13.45 -34.66
C LEU A 94 9.77 -12.28 -34.43
N PRO A 95 9.28 -11.61 -35.49
CA PRO A 95 8.44 -10.41 -35.35
C PRO A 95 7.11 -10.65 -34.61
N GLN A 96 6.54 -11.86 -34.71
CA GLN A 96 5.27 -12.23 -34.08
C GLN A 96 5.35 -12.38 -32.54
N TYR A 97 6.55 -12.60 -31.99
CA TYR A 97 6.73 -12.89 -30.56
C TYR A 97 7.54 -11.81 -29.82
N ARG A 98 7.74 -10.64 -30.44
CA ARG A 98 8.50 -9.53 -29.85
C ARG A 98 7.98 -9.09 -28.48
N SER A 99 6.70 -9.30 -28.17
CA SER A 99 6.12 -8.91 -26.87
C SER A 99 6.60 -9.79 -25.71
N ILE A 100 7.11 -11.00 -25.98
CA ILE A 100 7.64 -11.92 -24.96
C ILE A 100 8.95 -11.40 -24.35
N ILE A 101 9.70 -10.56 -25.07
CA ILE A 101 10.92 -9.92 -24.57
C ILE A 101 10.64 -9.05 -23.34
N LEU A 102 9.45 -8.44 -23.26
CA LEU A 102 9.06 -7.58 -22.15
C LEU A 102 9.01 -8.34 -20.81
N LEU A 103 8.95 -9.68 -20.86
CA LEU A 103 8.97 -10.57 -19.69
C LEU A 103 10.39 -11.05 -19.31
N GLN A 104 11.43 -10.76 -20.10
CA GLN A 104 12.80 -11.21 -19.84
C GLN A 104 13.39 -10.76 -18.49
N PRO A 105 13.17 -9.52 -18.02
CA PRO A 105 13.69 -9.10 -16.70
C PRO A 105 13.18 -9.96 -15.54
N THR A 106 12.04 -10.64 -15.69
CA THR A 106 11.53 -11.62 -14.71
C THR A 106 12.58 -12.68 -14.38
N ILE A 107 13.30 -13.19 -15.38
CA ILE A 107 14.30 -14.26 -15.22
C ILE A 107 15.52 -13.75 -14.46
N LEU A 108 15.96 -12.52 -14.77
CA LEU A 108 16.99 -11.82 -14.02
C LEU A 108 16.61 -11.68 -12.54
N PHE A 109 15.38 -11.26 -12.25
CA PHE A 109 14.94 -11.08 -10.86
C PHE A 109 14.85 -12.40 -10.09
N ILE A 110 14.37 -13.48 -10.72
CA ILE A 110 14.38 -14.81 -10.09
C ILE A 110 15.79 -15.17 -9.66
N TYR A 111 16.75 -15.02 -10.58
CA TYR A 111 18.14 -15.37 -10.32
C TYR A 111 18.78 -14.46 -9.26
N ALA A 112 18.57 -13.14 -9.35
CA ALA A 112 19.07 -12.17 -8.39
C ALA A 112 18.58 -12.47 -6.96
N ILE A 113 17.29 -12.79 -6.78
CA ILE A 113 16.73 -13.12 -5.46
C ILE A 113 17.41 -14.35 -4.84
N TYR A 114 17.77 -15.36 -5.64
CA TYR A 114 18.38 -16.58 -5.11
C TYR A 114 19.86 -16.44 -4.78
N GLN A 115 20.60 -15.62 -5.54
CA GLN A 115 22.05 -15.52 -5.45
C GLN A 115 22.56 -14.31 -4.65
N GLU A 116 21.92 -13.14 -4.79
CA GLU A 116 22.43 -11.90 -4.20
C GLU A 116 22.25 -11.89 -2.69
N SER A 117 23.36 -11.76 -1.95
CA SER A 117 23.37 -11.67 -0.49
C SER A 117 22.62 -10.43 0.01
N ARG A 118 22.57 -9.36 -0.79
CA ARG A 118 21.83 -8.14 -0.49
C ARG A 118 20.31 -8.37 -0.46
N LEU A 119 19.80 -9.37 -1.17
CA LEU A 119 18.37 -9.69 -1.26
C LEU A 119 17.95 -10.81 -0.29
N ILE A 120 18.79 -11.16 0.67
CA ILE A 120 18.55 -12.29 1.58
C ILE A 120 17.28 -12.12 2.42
N GLN A 121 16.90 -10.88 2.76
CA GLN A 121 15.66 -10.61 3.48
C GLN A 121 14.42 -10.94 2.64
N ILE A 122 14.42 -10.56 1.35
CA ILE A 122 13.35 -10.86 0.40
C ILE A 122 13.25 -12.37 0.20
N LYS A 123 14.40 -13.03 0.00
CA LYS A 123 14.47 -14.50 -0.10
C LYS A 123 13.89 -15.18 1.14
N ASN A 124 14.26 -14.74 2.34
CA ASN A 124 13.76 -15.29 3.59
C ASN A 124 12.26 -15.06 3.76
N PHE A 125 11.73 -13.92 3.33
CA PHE A 125 10.29 -13.66 3.32
C PHE A 125 9.56 -14.68 2.44
N PHE A 126 10.01 -14.88 1.19
CA PHE A 126 9.34 -15.82 0.27
C PHE A 126 9.45 -17.27 0.72
N GLU A 127 10.60 -17.70 1.22
CA GLU A 127 10.75 -19.07 1.75
C GLU A 127 9.84 -19.30 2.96
N LYS A 128 9.69 -18.29 3.84
CA LYS A 128 8.81 -18.40 5.00
C LYS A 128 7.33 -18.45 4.61
N ASN A 129 6.93 -17.62 3.65
CA ASN A 129 5.53 -17.45 3.27
C ASN A 129 5.09 -18.32 2.09
N LYS A 130 5.98 -19.17 1.56
CA LYS A 130 5.76 -19.97 0.34
C LYS A 130 4.41 -20.69 0.32
N SER A 131 4.06 -21.38 1.41
CA SER A 131 2.83 -22.18 1.48
C SER A 131 1.56 -21.31 1.44
N VAL A 132 1.58 -20.16 2.12
CA VAL A 132 0.46 -19.22 2.16
C VAL A 132 0.28 -18.53 0.81
N LEU A 133 1.38 -18.07 0.22
CA LEU A 133 1.36 -17.44 -1.10
C LEU A 133 0.94 -18.43 -2.20
N THR A 134 1.35 -19.71 -2.09
CA THR A 134 0.86 -20.77 -2.98
C THR A 134 -0.65 -20.93 -2.84
N TRP A 135 -1.18 -20.95 -1.61
CA TRP A 135 -2.61 -21.02 -1.37
C TRP A 135 -3.36 -19.84 -2.00
N PHE A 136 -2.88 -18.61 -1.82
CA PHE A 136 -3.49 -17.44 -2.47
C PHE A 136 -3.52 -17.56 -3.98
N ASN A 137 -2.40 -17.93 -4.60
CA ASN A 137 -2.33 -18.08 -6.05
C ASN A 137 -3.25 -19.19 -6.58
N ILE A 138 -3.37 -20.33 -5.89
CA ILE A 138 -4.30 -21.40 -6.27
C ILE A 138 -5.74 -20.93 -6.13
N PHE A 139 -6.09 -20.34 -4.98
CA PHE A 139 -7.42 -19.84 -4.71
C PHE A 139 -7.84 -18.78 -5.74
N ASP A 140 -6.96 -17.83 -6.02
CA ASP A 140 -7.19 -16.75 -6.98
C ASP A 140 -7.34 -17.27 -8.41
N ALA A 141 -6.53 -18.25 -8.81
CA ALA A 141 -6.67 -18.90 -10.11
C ALA A 141 -8.04 -19.58 -10.25
N ILE A 142 -8.47 -20.34 -9.23
CA ILE A 142 -9.78 -21.01 -9.23
C ILE A 142 -10.91 -19.98 -9.28
N TYR A 143 -10.83 -18.94 -8.45
CA TYR A 143 -11.86 -17.89 -8.38
C TYR A 143 -11.96 -17.11 -9.70
N LEU A 144 -10.82 -16.73 -10.29
CA LEU A 144 -10.74 -16.06 -11.58
C LEU A 144 -11.30 -16.93 -12.72
N LEU A 145 -10.94 -18.22 -12.76
CA LEU A 145 -11.45 -19.16 -13.76
C LEU A 145 -12.97 -19.37 -13.62
N ALA A 146 -13.48 -19.48 -12.40
CA ALA A 146 -14.91 -19.59 -12.14
C ALA A 146 -15.68 -18.36 -12.65
N PHE A 147 -15.13 -17.15 -12.44
CA PHE A 147 -15.77 -15.91 -12.90
C PHE A 147 -15.65 -15.73 -14.42
N LEU A 148 -14.54 -16.14 -15.04
CA LEU A 148 -14.40 -16.17 -16.50
C LEU A 148 -15.35 -17.17 -17.15
N TYR A 149 -15.52 -18.35 -16.55
CA TYR A 149 -16.49 -19.34 -16.98
C TYR A 149 -17.91 -18.78 -16.96
N ARG A 150 -18.29 -18.11 -15.86
CA ARG A 150 -19.56 -17.36 -15.77
C ARG A 150 -19.70 -16.32 -16.88
N LYS A 151 -18.71 -15.45 -17.08
CA LYS A 151 -18.77 -14.39 -18.09
C LYS A 151 -18.94 -14.94 -19.52
N ASN A 152 -18.35 -16.10 -19.81
CA ASN A 152 -18.57 -16.80 -21.08
C ASN A 152 -19.97 -17.42 -21.17
N LEU A 153 -20.54 -17.86 -20.05
CA LEU A 153 -21.90 -18.37 -19.95
C LEU A 153 -22.98 -17.28 -20.05
N ASP A 154 -22.70 -16.02 -19.73
CA ASP A 154 -23.64 -14.89 -19.96
C ASP A 154 -23.90 -14.64 -21.47
N LYS A 155 -23.17 -15.30 -22.38
CA LYS A 155 -23.56 -15.40 -23.80
C LYS A 155 -24.63 -16.45 -24.09
N THR A 156 -24.96 -17.30 -23.11
CA THR A 156 -26.01 -18.32 -23.21
C THR A 156 -27.32 -17.80 -22.62
N TYR A 157 -28.38 -17.83 -23.42
CA TYR A 157 -29.71 -17.28 -23.14
C TYR A 157 -30.33 -17.73 -21.80
N VAL A 158 -29.97 -18.91 -21.30
CA VAL A 158 -30.55 -19.51 -20.09
C VAL A 158 -30.07 -18.82 -18.80
N ILE A 159 -28.80 -18.41 -18.73
CA ILE A 159 -28.23 -17.80 -17.51
C ILE A 159 -28.56 -16.31 -17.44
N ASN A 160 -28.62 -15.61 -18.58
CA ASN A 160 -29.15 -14.24 -18.62
C ASN A 160 -30.61 -14.15 -18.17
N LYS A 161 -31.42 -15.19 -18.40
CA LYS A 161 -32.80 -15.25 -17.92
C LYS A 161 -32.88 -15.51 -16.40
N ILE A 162 -31.96 -16.30 -15.86
CA ILE A 162 -31.80 -16.46 -14.40
C ILE A 162 -31.30 -15.14 -13.78
N TRP A 163 -30.41 -14.41 -14.47
CA TRP A 163 -29.84 -13.15 -13.96
C TRP A 163 -30.76 -11.94 -14.15
N SER A 164 -31.61 -11.91 -15.18
CA SER A 164 -32.68 -10.90 -15.28
C SER A 164 -33.67 -11.08 -14.13
N ILE A 165 -33.96 -12.33 -13.75
CA ILE A 165 -34.70 -12.65 -12.52
C ILE A 165 -33.92 -12.15 -11.28
N PHE A 166 -32.59 -12.26 -11.22
CA PHE A 166 -31.80 -11.66 -10.11
C PHE A 166 -31.84 -10.13 -10.07
N ASN A 167 -31.88 -9.45 -11.23
CA ASN A 167 -32.00 -7.99 -11.31
C ASN A 167 -33.39 -7.49 -10.95
N ASP A 168 -34.43 -8.29 -11.18
CA ASP A 168 -35.83 -7.95 -10.90
C ASP A 168 -36.28 -8.27 -9.46
N LEU A 169 -35.42 -8.83 -8.60
CA LEU A 169 -35.83 -9.37 -7.29
C LEU A 169 -35.14 -8.76 -6.05
N HIS A 170 -35.96 -8.62 -5.00
CA HIS A 170 -35.76 -7.90 -3.74
C HIS A 170 -34.39 -8.04 -3.01
N LEU A 171 -34.10 -7.00 -2.19
CA LEU A 171 -32.96 -6.82 -1.27
C LEU A 171 -32.42 -8.08 -0.55
N PRO A 172 -33.24 -9.04 -0.07
CA PRO A 172 -32.73 -10.23 0.61
C PRO A 172 -31.88 -11.14 -0.28
N LEU A 173 -32.23 -11.29 -1.56
CA LEU A 173 -31.51 -12.19 -2.47
C LEU A 173 -30.18 -11.58 -2.95
N LEU A 174 -30.13 -10.25 -3.09
CA LEU A 174 -28.89 -9.51 -3.36
C LEU A 174 -27.90 -9.61 -2.18
N LEU A 175 -28.39 -9.58 -0.95
CA LEU A 175 -27.54 -9.87 0.23
C LEU A 175 -27.01 -11.30 0.21
N THR A 176 -27.83 -12.28 -0.20
CA THR A 176 -27.37 -13.68 -0.31
C THR A 176 -26.35 -13.88 -1.43
N SER A 177 -26.47 -13.19 -2.56
CA SER A 177 -25.52 -13.31 -3.67
C SER A 177 -24.16 -12.67 -3.32
N ILE A 178 -24.15 -11.49 -2.69
CA ILE A 178 -22.93 -10.87 -2.15
C ILE A 178 -22.30 -11.77 -1.08
N GLY A 179 -23.13 -12.36 -0.21
CA GLY A 179 -22.70 -13.33 0.79
C GLY A 179 -21.96 -14.51 0.17
N LEU A 180 -22.55 -15.14 -0.85
CA LEU A 180 -22.00 -16.34 -1.50
C LEU A 180 -20.78 -16.05 -2.39
N LEU A 181 -20.76 -14.94 -3.12
CA LEU A 181 -19.72 -14.61 -4.10
C LEU A 181 -18.51 -13.89 -3.49
N VAL A 182 -18.71 -13.15 -2.39
CA VAL A 182 -17.66 -12.28 -1.83
C VAL A 182 -17.35 -12.65 -0.39
N ILE A 183 -18.36 -12.70 0.50
CA ILE A 183 -18.12 -12.90 1.93
C ILE A 183 -17.59 -14.31 2.23
N VAL A 184 -18.25 -15.35 1.72
CA VAL A 184 -17.82 -16.74 1.96
C VAL A 184 -16.43 -17.02 1.37
N PRO A 185 -16.13 -16.67 0.10
CA PRO A 185 -14.78 -16.84 -0.46
C PRO A 185 -13.71 -16.03 0.30
N MET A 186 -14.04 -14.82 0.76
CA MET A 186 -13.15 -14.01 1.59
C MET A 186 -12.76 -14.73 2.88
N LEU A 187 -13.75 -15.27 3.60
CA LEU A 187 -13.52 -15.99 4.85
C LEU A 187 -12.70 -17.26 4.62
N ILE A 188 -13.04 -18.07 3.61
CA ILE A 188 -12.30 -19.29 3.25
C ILE A 188 -10.83 -18.96 2.97
N ARG A 189 -10.59 -17.97 2.11
CA ARG A 189 -9.24 -17.51 1.77
C ARG A 189 -8.43 -17.12 3.01
N THR A 190 -9.05 -16.34 3.90
CA THR A 190 -8.43 -15.79 5.11
C THR A 190 -8.12 -16.88 6.14
N VAL A 191 -9.12 -17.72 6.46
CA VAL A 191 -9.00 -18.78 7.48
C VAL A 191 -7.92 -19.78 7.09
N ILE A 192 -7.91 -20.23 5.83
CA ILE A 192 -6.95 -21.21 5.37
C ILE A 192 -5.53 -20.62 5.37
N ALA A 193 -5.35 -19.39 4.92
CA ALA A 193 -4.03 -18.72 4.92
C ALA A 193 -3.41 -18.65 6.33
N ILE A 194 -4.17 -18.15 7.31
CA ILE A 194 -3.70 -18.01 8.69
C ILE A 194 -3.45 -19.40 9.32
N THR A 195 -4.32 -20.37 9.04
CA THR A 195 -4.18 -21.74 9.55
C THR A 195 -2.93 -22.42 9.00
N ILE A 196 -2.65 -22.28 7.69
CA ILE A 196 -1.41 -22.78 7.06
C ILE A 196 -0.19 -22.18 7.76
N TYR A 197 -0.17 -20.86 7.96
CA TYR A 197 0.97 -20.19 8.57
C TYR A 197 1.19 -20.62 10.02
N LYS A 198 0.12 -20.64 10.83
CA LYS A 198 0.17 -21.09 12.23
C LYS A 198 0.65 -22.54 12.35
N LYS A 199 0.18 -23.43 11.47
CA LYS A 199 0.57 -24.84 11.45
C LYS A 199 2.04 -25.02 11.04
N GLN A 200 2.52 -24.24 10.08
CA GLN A 200 3.90 -24.33 9.59
C GLN A 200 4.92 -23.87 10.63
N TYR A 201 4.56 -22.91 11.48
CA TYR A 201 5.47 -22.29 12.45
C TYR A 201 5.14 -22.55 13.91
N HIS A 202 4.14 -23.40 14.19
CA HIS A 202 3.72 -23.74 15.55
C HIS A 202 3.51 -22.50 16.44
N ILE A 203 2.77 -21.50 15.92
CA ILE A 203 2.54 -20.25 16.65
C ILE A 203 1.50 -20.48 17.75
N GLU A 204 1.99 -20.52 18.99
CA GLU A 204 1.17 -20.48 20.19
C GLU A 204 0.99 -19.01 20.61
N VAL A 205 -0.27 -18.56 20.66
CA VAL A 205 -0.59 -17.16 20.98
C VAL A 205 -0.64 -17.02 22.50
N PRO A 206 0.21 -16.19 23.12
CA PRO A 206 0.17 -15.95 24.56
C PRO A 206 -1.18 -15.38 25.02
N PRO A 207 -1.60 -15.60 26.28
CA PRO A 207 -2.93 -15.16 26.75
C PRO A 207 -3.14 -13.64 26.70
N ASN A 208 -2.08 -12.83 26.71
CA ASN A 208 -2.16 -11.36 26.62
C ASN A 208 -2.13 -10.81 25.19
N LYS A 209 -1.86 -11.68 24.20
CA LYS A 209 -1.78 -11.31 22.79
C LYS A 209 -2.98 -11.85 22.02
N THR A 210 -3.28 -11.20 20.91
CA THR A 210 -4.35 -11.64 20.00
C THR A 210 -3.93 -11.48 18.55
N LEU A 211 -4.48 -12.34 17.70
CA LEU A 211 -4.34 -12.22 16.25
C LEU A 211 -5.47 -11.37 15.64
N GLY A 212 -6.18 -10.56 16.43
CA GLY A 212 -7.36 -9.82 15.99
C GLY A 212 -7.11 -8.94 14.76
N MET A 213 -6.04 -8.14 14.78
CA MET A 213 -5.66 -7.34 13.62
C MET A 213 -5.19 -8.18 12.44
N VAL A 214 -4.57 -9.34 12.67
CA VAL A 214 -4.17 -10.25 11.58
C VAL A 214 -5.41 -10.77 10.85
N TRP A 215 -6.42 -11.19 11.59
CA TRP A 215 -7.71 -11.61 11.02
C TRP A 215 -8.40 -10.47 10.28
N LEU A 216 -8.51 -9.30 10.92
CA LEU A 216 -9.19 -8.15 10.34
C LEU A 216 -8.48 -7.62 9.08
N SER A 217 -7.17 -7.44 9.13
CA SER A 217 -6.39 -6.97 7.97
C SER A 217 -6.45 -7.94 6.81
N ASN A 218 -6.33 -9.25 7.06
CA ASN A 218 -6.37 -10.25 6.00
C ASN A 218 -7.79 -10.44 5.43
N CYS A 219 -8.84 -10.24 6.23
CA CYS A 219 -10.23 -10.15 5.74
C CYS A 219 -10.40 -8.96 4.80
N ILE A 220 -9.97 -7.75 5.21
CA ILE A 220 -10.06 -6.54 4.38
C ILE A 220 -9.28 -6.73 3.08
N CYS A 221 -8.05 -7.23 3.16
CA CYS A 221 -7.23 -7.50 2.00
C CYS A 221 -7.88 -8.52 1.05
N SER A 222 -8.40 -9.63 1.59
CA SER A 222 -9.08 -10.66 0.81
C SER A 222 -10.35 -10.11 0.15
N PHE A 223 -11.12 -9.27 0.85
CA PHE A 223 -12.29 -8.60 0.31
C PHE A 223 -11.93 -7.69 -0.87
N SER A 224 -10.95 -6.79 -0.67
CA SER A 224 -10.47 -5.89 -1.71
C SER A 224 -9.94 -6.67 -2.91
N GLN A 225 -9.22 -7.76 -2.67
CA GLN A 225 -8.67 -8.60 -3.72
C GLN A 225 -9.77 -9.23 -4.57
N LEU A 226 -10.79 -9.83 -3.95
CA LEU A 226 -11.92 -10.43 -4.68
C LEU A 226 -12.67 -9.40 -5.52
N PHE A 227 -12.86 -8.20 -4.99
CA PHE A 227 -13.50 -7.10 -5.73
C PHE A 227 -12.67 -6.67 -6.95
N ILE A 228 -11.35 -6.57 -6.79
CA ILE A 228 -10.42 -6.30 -7.90
C ILE A 228 -10.51 -7.40 -8.97
N ILE A 229 -10.57 -8.68 -8.58
CA ILE A 229 -10.72 -9.79 -9.53
C ILE A 229 -12.01 -9.62 -10.35
N ILE A 230 -13.14 -9.38 -9.68
CA ILE A 230 -14.44 -9.16 -10.34
C ILE A 230 -14.33 -7.99 -11.33
N ALA A 231 -13.84 -6.83 -10.87
CA ALA A 231 -13.71 -5.63 -11.69
C ALA A 231 -12.81 -5.84 -12.92
N LEU A 232 -11.68 -6.53 -12.76
CA LEU A 232 -10.77 -6.83 -13.87
C LEU A 232 -11.38 -7.81 -14.86
N VAL A 233 -12.07 -8.86 -14.40
CA VAL A 233 -12.72 -9.82 -15.31
C VAL A 233 -13.81 -9.14 -16.12
N GLU A 234 -14.58 -8.21 -15.53
CA GLU A 234 -15.58 -7.43 -16.26
C GLU A 234 -15.00 -6.60 -17.42
N GLN A 235 -13.77 -6.08 -17.26
CA GLN A 235 -13.10 -5.31 -18.32
C GLN A 235 -12.56 -6.16 -19.48
N ILE A 236 -12.40 -7.48 -19.31
CA ILE A 236 -11.88 -8.38 -20.34
C ILE A 236 -12.94 -8.54 -21.45
N LYS A 237 -12.83 -7.77 -22.55
CA LYS A 237 -13.78 -7.83 -23.68
C LYS A 237 -13.69 -9.16 -24.45
N THR A 238 -12.48 -9.68 -24.61
CA THR A 238 -12.20 -10.95 -25.29
C THR A 238 -11.37 -11.83 -24.38
N VAL A 239 -11.78 -13.10 -24.25
CA VAL A 239 -11.11 -14.11 -23.42
C VAL A 239 -9.86 -14.59 -24.17
N GLN A 240 -8.83 -13.74 -24.18
CA GLN A 240 -7.52 -14.06 -24.72
C GLN A 240 -6.61 -14.55 -23.60
N PHE A 241 -5.75 -15.53 -23.89
CA PHE A 241 -4.85 -16.11 -22.90
C PHE A 241 -3.94 -15.06 -22.24
N GLU A 242 -3.45 -14.10 -23.02
CA GLU A 242 -2.55 -13.04 -22.55
C GLU A 242 -3.20 -12.13 -21.50
N SER A 243 -4.45 -11.72 -21.71
CA SER A 243 -5.16 -10.84 -20.77
C SER A 243 -5.48 -11.56 -19.45
N ILE A 244 -5.85 -12.84 -19.51
CA ILE A 244 -6.07 -13.69 -18.33
C ILE A 244 -4.76 -13.86 -17.57
N ALA A 245 -3.67 -14.22 -18.26
CA ALA A 245 -2.37 -14.44 -17.63
C ALA A 245 -1.85 -13.16 -16.94
N LEU A 246 -1.99 -12.00 -17.59
CA LEU A 246 -1.56 -10.72 -17.03
C LEU A 246 -2.42 -10.31 -15.83
N THR A 247 -3.74 -10.52 -15.90
CA THR A 247 -4.67 -10.30 -14.79
C THR A 247 -4.29 -11.17 -13.59
N PHE A 248 -4.03 -12.46 -13.81
CA PHE A 248 -3.58 -13.37 -12.77
C PHE A 248 -2.25 -12.95 -12.14
N CYS A 249 -1.27 -12.55 -12.96
CA CYS A 249 0.02 -12.05 -12.46
C CYS A 249 -0.17 -10.82 -11.56
N PHE A 250 -1.02 -9.87 -11.97
CA PHE A 250 -1.33 -8.69 -11.18
C PHE A 250 -1.99 -9.02 -9.83
N ILE A 251 -2.95 -9.95 -9.83
CA ILE A 251 -3.61 -10.45 -8.62
C ILE A 251 -2.59 -11.12 -7.68
N SER A 252 -1.70 -11.97 -8.21
CA SER A 252 -0.63 -12.59 -7.42
C SER A 252 0.33 -11.55 -6.81
N PHE A 253 0.67 -10.50 -7.56
CA PHE A 253 1.49 -9.40 -7.05
C PHE A 253 0.82 -8.69 -5.87
N LEU A 254 -0.47 -8.34 -5.99
CA LEU A 254 -1.24 -7.72 -4.89
C LEU A 254 -1.32 -8.62 -3.66
N SER A 255 -1.49 -9.94 -3.85
CA SER A 255 -1.54 -10.90 -2.75
C SER A 255 -0.27 -10.90 -1.90
N VAL A 256 0.90 -10.68 -2.51
CA VAL A 256 2.18 -10.56 -1.78
C VAL A 256 2.20 -9.28 -0.94
N LEU A 257 1.77 -8.15 -1.49
CA LEU A 257 1.73 -6.87 -0.78
C LEU A 257 0.77 -6.91 0.41
N PHE A 258 -0.44 -7.43 0.19
CA PHE A 258 -1.45 -7.59 1.22
C PHE A 258 -1.02 -8.54 2.32
N TRP A 259 -0.39 -9.66 1.96
CA TRP A 259 0.11 -10.61 2.96
C TRP A 259 1.23 -10.03 3.82
N ASN A 260 2.06 -9.11 3.29
CA ASN A 260 3.16 -8.53 4.06
C ASN A 260 2.68 -7.84 5.35
N VAL A 261 1.54 -7.14 5.29
CA VAL A 261 0.94 -6.48 6.45
C VAL A 261 0.59 -7.48 7.55
N SER A 262 -0.04 -8.59 7.19
CA SER A 262 -0.39 -9.66 8.13
C SER A 262 0.83 -10.44 8.63
N TYR A 263 1.84 -10.63 7.77
CA TYR A 263 3.07 -11.33 8.08
C TYR A 263 3.87 -10.63 9.18
N GLU A 264 3.98 -9.30 9.14
CA GLU A 264 4.70 -8.52 10.16
C GLU A 264 4.07 -8.71 11.54
N SER A 265 2.75 -8.60 11.66
CA SER A 265 2.04 -8.87 12.92
C SER A 265 2.15 -10.33 13.37
N LEU A 266 2.16 -11.30 12.45
CA LEU A 266 2.32 -12.71 12.77
C LEU A 266 3.73 -13.06 13.25
N LYS A 267 4.76 -12.37 12.74
CA LYS A 267 6.15 -12.54 13.15
C LYS A 267 6.36 -12.18 14.63
N ASP A 268 5.58 -11.24 15.15
CA ASP A 268 5.68 -10.75 16.53
C ASP A 268 4.70 -11.46 17.50
N ASN A 269 4.14 -12.60 17.10
CA ASN A 269 3.12 -13.38 17.84
C ASN A 269 1.79 -12.63 18.08
N GLY A 270 1.47 -11.66 17.23
CA GLY A 270 0.27 -10.84 17.34
C GLY A 270 0.41 -9.62 18.25
N ASP A 271 -0.65 -8.83 18.25
CA ASP A 271 -0.72 -7.55 18.96
C ASP A 271 -1.18 -7.76 20.41
N ASP A 272 -0.75 -6.87 21.30
CA ASP A 272 -1.25 -6.84 22.66
C ASP A 272 -2.74 -6.46 22.67
N LYS A 273 -3.53 -7.13 23.51
CA LYS A 273 -5.00 -6.93 23.58
C LYS A 273 -5.40 -5.47 23.80
N THR A 274 -4.66 -4.76 24.65
CA THR A 274 -4.89 -3.35 24.97
C THR A 274 -4.60 -2.47 23.76
N GLU A 275 -3.52 -2.75 23.04
CA GLU A 275 -3.16 -2.03 21.81
C GLU A 275 -4.17 -2.27 20.68
N LEU A 276 -4.65 -3.51 20.53
CA LEU A 276 -5.72 -3.85 19.57
C LEU A 276 -6.98 -3.02 19.85
N MET A 277 -7.45 -2.99 21.10
CA MET A 277 -8.63 -2.22 21.48
C MET A 277 -8.44 -0.72 21.23
N LEU A 278 -7.26 -0.18 21.53
CA LEU A 278 -6.94 1.22 21.27
C LEU A 278 -6.95 1.54 19.76
N ARG A 279 -6.36 0.68 18.94
CA ARG A 279 -6.36 0.86 17.48
C ARG A 279 -7.77 0.76 16.89
N LEU A 280 -8.57 -0.21 17.33
CA LEU A 280 -9.96 -0.37 16.86
C LEU A 280 -10.85 0.80 17.28
N THR A 281 -10.70 1.28 18.51
CA THR A 281 -11.42 2.48 18.98
C THR A 281 -10.99 3.73 18.21
N ALA A 282 -9.69 3.89 17.93
CA ALA A 282 -9.21 4.98 17.07
C ALA A 282 -9.79 4.91 15.65
N ILE A 283 -9.81 3.74 15.02
CA ILE A 283 -10.42 3.53 13.69
C ILE A 283 -11.91 3.88 13.73
N SER A 284 -12.64 3.40 14.74
CA SER A 284 -14.07 3.72 14.92
C SER A 284 -14.31 5.22 15.09
N PHE A 285 -13.47 5.91 15.88
CA PHE A 285 -13.57 7.34 16.08
C PHE A 285 -13.31 8.12 14.78
N VAL A 286 -12.34 7.69 13.96
CA VAL A 286 -12.10 8.25 12.63
C VAL A 286 -13.34 8.11 11.73
N PHE A 287 -13.98 6.93 11.70
CA PHE A 287 -15.21 6.74 10.94
C PHE A 287 -16.37 7.62 11.43
N ILE A 288 -16.52 7.79 12.75
CA ILE A 288 -17.54 8.68 13.33
C ILE A 288 -17.26 10.14 12.93
N ILE A 289 -16.01 10.60 13.01
CA ILE A 289 -15.63 11.94 12.57
C ILE A 289 -15.97 12.13 11.09
N ILE A 290 -15.64 11.15 10.22
CA ILE A 290 -15.95 11.22 8.79
C ILE A 290 -17.47 11.30 8.56
N ALA A 291 -18.26 10.49 9.25
CA ALA A 291 -19.72 10.50 9.14
C ALA A 291 -20.31 11.86 9.58
N LEU A 292 -19.80 12.44 10.67
CA LEU A 292 -20.19 13.78 11.14
C LEU A 292 -19.80 14.89 10.15
N LEU A 293 -18.57 14.83 9.60
CA LEU A 293 -18.11 15.76 8.58
C LEU A 293 -18.92 15.66 7.28
N SER A 294 -19.46 14.48 6.96
CA SER A 294 -20.31 14.28 5.78
C SER A 294 -21.69 14.92 5.91
N GLN A 295 -22.22 15.15 7.12
CA GLN A 295 -23.61 15.60 7.33
C GLN A 295 -23.78 17.12 7.45
N LYS A 296 -22.85 17.85 8.09
CA LYS A 296 -22.92 19.31 8.29
C LYS A 296 -21.53 19.95 8.25
N GLU A 297 -21.03 20.19 7.04
CA GLU A 297 -19.63 20.58 6.82
C GLU A 297 -19.23 21.87 7.53
N ASN A 298 -19.96 22.97 7.36
CA ASN A 298 -19.40 24.28 7.70
C ASN A 298 -19.33 24.55 9.22
N GLU A 299 -20.34 24.11 9.99
CA GLU A 299 -20.40 24.33 11.44
C GLU A 299 -19.50 23.35 12.20
N THR A 300 -19.49 22.08 11.80
CA THR A 300 -18.72 21.02 12.47
C THR A 300 -17.21 21.22 12.28
N ILE A 301 -16.76 21.59 11.08
CA ILE A 301 -15.35 21.90 10.81
C ILE A 301 -14.92 23.15 11.58
N SER A 302 -15.78 24.18 11.62
CA SER A 302 -15.54 25.40 12.38
C SER A 302 -15.33 25.10 13.87
N ILE A 303 -16.22 24.31 14.47
CA ILE A 303 -16.12 23.90 15.87
C ILE A 303 -14.84 23.06 16.09
N LEU A 304 -14.53 22.10 15.22
CA LEU A 304 -13.33 21.27 15.36
C LEU A 304 -12.02 22.09 15.25
N MET A 305 -11.92 23.06 14.35
CA MET A 305 -10.70 23.88 14.24
C MET A 305 -10.39 24.68 15.50
N TRP A 306 -11.42 25.14 16.23
CA TRP A 306 -11.23 25.86 17.47
C TRP A 306 -11.01 24.91 18.66
N LEU A 307 -11.71 23.78 18.67
CA LEU A 307 -11.71 22.82 19.78
C LEU A 307 -10.46 21.93 19.79
N LEU A 308 -10.10 21.35 18.64
CA LEU A 308 -9.10 20.29 18.54
C LEU A 308 -7.69 20.74 18.97
N PRO A 309 -7.22 21.96 18.62
CA PRO A 309 -5.93 22.45 19.08
C PRO A 309 -5.84 22.69 20.59
N ILE A 310 -6.98 22.88 21.26
CA ILE A 310 -7.08 23.09 22.72
C ILE A 310 -7.20 21.74 23.44
N VAL A 311 -8.00 20.83 22.87
CA VAL A 311 -8.29 19.50 23.43
C VAL A 311 -7.07 18.58 23.37
N ILE A 312 -6.32 18.55 22.26
CA ILE A 312 -5.16 17.67 22.09
C ILE A 312 -4.11 17.87 23.20
N PRO A 313 -3.63 19.10 23.48
CA PRO A 313 -2.69 19.33 24.58
C PRO A 313 -3.31 19.10 25.97
N MET A 314 -4.59 19.40 26.14
CA MET A 314 -5.27 19.26 27.43
C MET A 314 -5.43 17.79 27.85
N PHE A 315 -5.84 16.92 26.94
CA PHE A 315 -5.97 15.48 27.23
C PHE A 315 -4.60 14.81 27.31
N ILE A 316 -3.72 15.00 26.32
CA ILE A 316 -2.45 14.27 26.26
C ILE A 316 -1.44 14.81 27.29
N GLY A 317 -1.36 16.13 27.45
CA GLY A 317 -0.55 16.77 28.49
C GLY A 317 -1.15 16.64 29.90
N GLY A 318 -2.45 16.40 30.00
CA GLY A 318 -3.17 16.16 31.26
C GLY A 318 -3.01 14.76 31.83
N LEU A 319 -2.67 13.75 31.01
CA LEU A 319 -2.46 12.36 31.45
C LEU A 319 -1.39 12.24 32.54
N GLY A 320 -0.29 12.98 32.43
CA GLY A 320 0.77 12.99 33.45
C GLY A 320 0.36 13.62 34.79
N LYS A 321 -0.76 14.34 34.84
CA LYS A 321 -1.34 14.86 36.10
C LYS A 321 -2.26 13.85 36.78
N LEU A 322 -2.85 12.93 36.02
CA LEU A 322 -3.77 11.89 36.51
C LEU A 322 -3.01 10.69 37.09
N GLU A 323 -1.82 10.41 36.59
CA GLU A 323 -0.92 9.39 37.11
C GLU A 323 0.39 10.04 37.60
N PRO A 324 0.52 10.40 38.89
CA PRO A 324 1.66 11.16 39.42
C PRO A 324 3.01 10.42 39.35
N GLN A 325 2.99 9.14 38.94
CA GLN A 325 4.18 8.33 38.70
C GLN A 325 4.87 8.67 37.37
N PHE A 326 4.18 9.36 36.44
CA PHE A 326 4.70 9.66 35.10
C PHE A 326 4.84 11.17 34.88
N VAL A 327 6.07 11.63 34.69
CA VAL A 327 6.38 13.03 34.35
C VAL A 327 6.45 13.19 32.83
N SER A 328 5.83 14.25 32.27
CA SER A 328 5.93 14.54 30.83
C SER A 328 7.39 14.69 30.41
N THR A 329 7.75 14.02 29.31
CA THR A 329 9.09 14.14 28.72
C THR A 329 9.09 15.20 27.63
N GLN A 330 10.23 15.84 27.39
CA GLN A 330 10.40 16.79 26.28
C GLN A 330 10.04 16.18 24.91
N LYS A 331 10.16 14.85 24.78
CA LYS A 331 9.75 14.10 23.58
C LYS A 331 8.22 14.06 23.43
N LEU A 332 7.48 13.89 24.54
CA LEU A 332 6.02 13.93 24.56
C LEU A 332 5.51 15.33 24.21
N ASP A 333 6.05 16.37 24.83
CA ASP A 333 5.63 17.76 24.57
C ASP A 333 5.86 18.14 23.10
N ARG A 334 7.00 17.73 22.52
CA ARG A 334 7.29 17.93 21.10
C ARG A 334 6.31 17.19 20.20
N HIS A 335 5.96 15.96 20.54
CA HIS A 335 5.01 15.15 19.78
C HIS A 335 3.60 15.74 19.84
N VAL A 336 3.15 16.16 21.02
CA VAL A 336 1.86 16.84 21.22
C VAL A 336 1.80 18.10 20.36
N TYR A 337 2.83 18.95 20.39
CA TYR A 337 2.89 20.16 19.57
C TYR A 337 2.82 19.86 18.06
N GLN A 338 3.55 18.85 17.59
CA GLN A 338 3.51 18.43 16.19
C GLN A 338 2.12 17.94 15.78
N LEU A 339 1.47 17.17 16.66
CA LEU A 339 0.13 16.64 16.44
C LEU A 339 -0.91 17.76 16.41
N THR A 340 -0.83 18.72 17.32
CA THR A 340 -1.69 19.92 17.35
C THR A 340 -1.59 20.73 16.06
N MET A 341 -0.36 21.03 15.60
CA MET A 341 -0.14 21.76 14.34
C MET A 341 -0.67 21.00 13.12
N PHE A 342 -0.43 19.69 13.08
CA PHE A 342 -0.92 18.83 12.00
C PHE A 342 -2.45 18.80 11.93
N SER A 343 -3.10 18.61 13.06
CA SER A 343 -4.55 18.59 13.17
C SER A 343 -5.18 19.92 12.77
N PHE A 344 -4.62 21.05 13.22
CA PHE A 344 -5.11 22.38 12.85
C PHE A 344 -4.99 22.63 11.33
N ASN A 345 -3.80 22.37 10.77
CA ASN A 345 -3.55 22.62 9.34
C ASN A 345 -4.39 21.73 8.43
N THR A 346 -4.60 20.47 8.82
CA THR A 346 -5.47 19.54 8.08
C THR A 346 -6.90 20.08 8.01
N LEU A 347 -7.47 20.51 9.14
CA LEU A 347 -8.82 21.05 9.19
C LEU A 347 -8.96 22.38 8.43
N LEU A 348 -7.94 23.23 8.48
CA LEU A 348 -7.91 24.49 7.74
C LEU A 348 -7.92 24.25 6.22
N ILE A 349 -7.09 23.33 5.73
CA ILE A 349 -7.04 22.99 4.30
C ILE A 349 -8.35 22.34 3.87
N TYR A 350 -8.90 21.43 4.67
CA TYR A 350 -10.19 20.82 4.40
C TYR A 350 -11.30 21.87 4.27
N ARG A 351 -11.32 22.87 5.18
CA ARG A 351 -12.27 23.99 5.10
C ARG A 351 -12.09 24.82 3.83
N LEU A 352 -10.86 25.20 3.51
CA LEU A 352 -10.57 25.97 2.29
C LEU A 352 -11.03 25.19 1.04
N GLN A 353 -10.75 23.90 0.98
CA GLN A 353 -11.21 23.03 -0.12
C GLN A 353 -12.74 22.93 -0.19
N SER A 354 -13.43 22.88 0.95
CA SER A 354 -14.91 22.85 0.97
C SER A 354 -15.56 24.18 0.55
N VAL A 355 -14.88 25.31 0.76
CA VAL A 355 -15.40 26.67 0.48
C VAL A 355 -15.01 27.14 -0.93
N CYS A 356 -13.93 26.62 -1.51
CA CYS A 356 -13.46 27.02 -2.82
C CYS A 356 -14.49 26.64 -3.91
N SER A 357 -15.11 27.64 -4.51
CA SER A 357 -16.03 27.51 -5.64
C SER A 357 -15.28 27.72 -6.97
N VAL A 358 -15.61 26.90 -7.97
CA VAL A 358 -15.15 27.03 -9.34
C VAL A 358 -16.36 27.43 -10.18
N GLU A 359 -16.24 28.53 -10.93
CA GLU A 359 -17.26 28.96 -11.88
C GLU A 359 -17.12 28.17 -13.18
N ILE A 360 -18.18 27.44 -13.53
CA ILE A 360 -18.28 26.78 -14.83
C ILE A 360 -19.58 27.25 -15.46
N ASN A 361 -19.47 28.11 -16.48
CA ASN A 361 -20.56 28.57 -17.34
C ASN A 361 -21.85 28.95 -16.57
N GLU A 362 -21.77 30.03 -15.78
CA GLU A 362 -22.86 30.68 -15.02
C GLU A 362 -23.35 29.97 -13.74
N ASN A 363 -22.90 28.75 -13.45
CA ASN A 363 -23.19 28.08 -12.17
C ASN A 363 -21.92 27.96 -11.31
N GLN A 364 -21.99 28.50 -10.09
CA GLN A 364 -20.94 28.34 -9.08
C GLN A 364 -21.04 26.95 -8.42
N TYR A 365 -20.05 26.10 -8.67
CA TYR A 365 -19.96 24.77 -8.05
C TYR A 365 -18.82 24.74 -7.03
N THR A 366 -19.08 24.26 -5.82
CA THR A 366 -18.00 23.95 -4.86
C THR A 366 -17.19 22.75 -5.32
N LEU A 367 -15.92 22.67 -4.93
CA LEU A 367 -15.03 21.56 -5.29
C LEU A 367 -15.62 20.18 -4.94
N LYS A 368 -16.28 20.07 -3.78
CA LYS A 368 -17.04 18.87 -3.40
C LYS A 368 -18.19 18.58 -4.35
N SER A 369 -18.99 19.58 -4.72
CA SER A 369 -20.14 19.38 -5.63
C SER A 369 -19.70 18.92 -7.03
N LEU A 370 -18.52 19.34 -7.49
CA LEU A 370 -17.91 18.83 -8.71
C LEU A 370 -17.49 17.37 -8.59
N ILE A 371 -16.85 16.98 -7.48
CA ILE A 371 -16.49 15.59 -7.21
C ILE A 371 -17.76 14.72 -7.12
N VAL A 372 -18.79 15.20 -6.42
CA VAL A 372 -20.10 14.53 -6.33
C VAL A 372 -20.74 14.41 -7.71
N TYR A 373 -20.73 15.45 -8.53
CA TYR A 373 -21.25 15.41 -9.90
C TYR A 373 -20.55 14.35 -10.74
N VAL A 374 -19.21 14.29 -10.70
CA VAL A 374 -18.42 13.25 -11.39
C VAL A 374 -18.70 11.85 -10.85
N LEU A 375 -18.96 11.72 -9.55
CA LEU A 375 -19.27 10.44 -8.90
C LEU A 375 -20.72 10.00 -9.09
N LYS A 376 -21.64 10.91 -9.42
CA LYS A 376 -23.08 10.66 -9.56
C LYS A 376 -23.40 9.70 -10.70
N ASP A 377 -22.58 9.70 -11.75
CA ASP A 377 -22.66 8.72 -12.85
C ASP A 377 -22.23 7.30 -12.44
N LYS A 378 -21.60 7.13 -11.27
CA LYS A 378 -21.00 5.86 -10.83
C LYS A 378 -21.54 5.31 -9.50
N PHE A 379 -22.21 6.14 -8.69
CA PHE A 379 -22.75 5.77 -7.38
C PHE A 379 -24.15 6.36 -7.19
N GLU A 380 -25.05 5.64 -6.51
CA GLU A 380 -26.35 6.18 -6.08
C GLU A 380 -26.18 7.50 -5.31
N GLN A 381 -27.14 8.41 -5.51
CA GLN A 381 -27.06 9.83 -5.16
C GLN A 381 -26.68 10.07 -3.69
N ASP A 382 -27.09 9.18 -2.77
CA ASP A 382 -26.84 9.31 -1.32
C ASP A 382 -25.42 8.92 -0.89
N ASN A 383 -24.73 8.04 -1.63
CA ASN A 383 -23.37 7.58 -1.28
C ASN A 383 -22.26 8.45 -1.87
N SER A 384 -22.57 9.20 -2.93
CA SER A 384 -21.61 10.06 -3.65
C SER A 384 -21.02 11.16 -2.76
N GLY A 385 -21.82 11.74 -1.86
CA GLY A 385 -21.38 12.77 -0.91
C GLY A 385 -20.40 12.26 0.15
N PHE A 386 -20.60 11.03 0.62
CA PHE A 386 -19.69 10.36 1.55
C PHE A 386 -18.33 10.06 0.90
N VAL A 387 -18.34 9.56 -0.34
CA VAL A 387 -17.09 9.28 -1.08
C VAL A 387 -16.35 10.58 -1.40
N ALA A 388 -17.05 11.65 -1.80
CA ALA A 388 -16.44 12.94 -2.07
C ALA A 388 -15.77 13.55 -0.83
N THR A 389 -16.42 13.47 0.34
CA THR A 389 -15.83 13.93 1.61
C THR A 389 -14.62 13.10 2.03
N LEU A 390 -14.64 11.78 1.81
CA LEU A 390 -13.49 10.92 2.05
C LEU A 390 -12.28 11.31 1.18
N ILE A 391 -12.50 11.55 -0.12
CA ILE A 391 -11.44 12.00 -1.04
C ILE A 391 -10.84 13.34 -0.60
N LEU A 392 -11.69 14.31 -0.28
CA LEU A 392 -11.26 15.63 0.21
C LEU A 392 -10.48 15.53 1.53
N LEU A 393 -10.92 14.67 2.45
CA LEU A 393 -10.26 14.46 3.73
C LEU A 393 -8.84 13.89 3.53
N LEU A 394 -8.68 12.89 2.65
CA LEU A 394 -7.38 12.30 2.35
C LEU A 394 -6.42 13.32 1.71
N LEU A 395 -6.91 14.15 0.79
CA LEU A 395 -6.12 15.25 0.20
C LEU A 395 -5.72 16.28 1.26
N SER A 396 -6.63 16.64 2.16
CA SER A 396 -6.37 17.59 3.24
C SER A 396 -5.35 17.07 4.26
N LEU A 397 -5.35 15.77 4.56
CA LEU A 397 -4.38 15.11 5.43
C LEU A 397 -2.96 15.17 4.84
N GLY A 398 -2.83 14.83 3.55
CA GLY A 398 -1.55 14.89 2.86
C GLY A 398 -0.99 16.32 2.83
N ALA A 399 -1.80 17.30 2.43
CA ALA A 399 -1.40 18.70 2.37
C ALA A 399 -1.12 19.29 3.77
N GLY A 400 -1.93 18.94 4.78
CA GLY A 400 -1.76 19.41 6.16
C GLY A 400 -0.45 18.94 6.78
N TYR A 401 0.01 17.74 6.44
CA TYR A 401 1.26 17.18 6.92
C TYR A 401 2.47 17.95 6.40
N GLU A 402 2.51 18.20 5.09
CA GLU A 402 3.60 18.94 4.46
C GLU A 402 3.63 20.41 4.88
N LEU A 403 2.46 21.07 4.98
CA LEU A 403 2.36 22.43 5.51
C LEU A 403 2.85 22.53 6.97
N SER A 404 2.55 21.53 7.80
CA SER A 404 3.00 21.50 9.19
C SER A 404 4.52 21.36 9.30
N LYS A 405 5.15 20.50 8.49
CA LYS A 405 6.62 20.42 8.42
C LYS A 405 7.24 21.75 8.01
N PHE A 406 6.69 22.38 6.97
CA PHE A 406 7.17 23.64 6.45
C PHE A 406 7.08 24.77 7.48
N LEU A 407 5.94 24.92 8.16
CA LEU A 407 5.74 25.91 9.22
C LEU A 407 6.66 25.67 10.41
N ILE A 408 6.84 24.43 10.85
CA ILE A 408 7.78 24.10 11.92
C ILE A 408 9.22 24.46 11.52
N LEU A 409 9.59 24.25 10.26
CA LEU A 409 10.90 24.61 9.73
C LEU A 409 11.09 26.14 9.68
N LEU A 410 10.08 26.89 9.23
CA LEU A 410 10.08 28.36 9.24
C LEU A 410 10.18 28.92 10.66
N LEU A 411 9.35 28.43 11.59
CA LEU A 411 9.39 28.85 13.00
C LEU A 411 10.76 28.59 13.61
N LYS A 412 11.39 27.46 13.31
CA LYS A 412 12.79 27.21 13.72
C LYS A 412 13.76 28.22 13.11
N ARG A 413 13.63 28.51 11.81
CA ARG A 413 14.51 29.47 11.14
C ARG A 413 14.34 30.90 11.67
N VAL A 414 13.12 31.30 12.01
CA VAL A 414 12.82 32.67 12.49
C VAL A 414 13.16 32.82 13.97
N TYR A 415 12.72 31.89 14.82
CA TYR A 415 12.81 32.06 16.26
C TYR A 415 14.05 31.41 16.86
N LEU A 416 14.48 30.24 16.35
CA LEU A 416 15.63 29.51 16.90
C LEU A 416 16.96 29.86 16.23
N ASN A 417 16.98 30.84 15.31
CA ASN A 417 18.23 31.38 14.79
C ASN A 417 18.88 32.32 15.82
N SER A 418 20.16 32.09 16.12
CA SER A 418 20.91 32.85 17.14
C SER A 418 20.99 34.33 16.83
N ASP A 419 20.98 34.67 15.54
CA ASP A 419 21.16 36.04 15.04
C ASP A 419 19.95 36.94 15.33
N ASN A 420 18.77 36.34 15.52
CA ASN A 420 17.52 37.07 15.75
C ASN A 420 17.25 37.38 17.23
N GLY A 421 18.09 36.87 18.16
CA GLY A 421 18.06 37.24 19.59
C GLY A 421 16.86 36.74 20.41
N TYR A 422 15.88 36.05 19.82
CA TYR A 422 14.67 35.59 20.52
C TYR A 422 14.95 34.52 21.59
N PHE A 423 15.99 33.68 21.40
CA PHE A 423 16.40 32.66 22.36
C PHE A 423 17.92 32.59 22.49
N ILE A 424 18.42 32.75 23.71
CA ILE A 424 19.85 32.61 24.04
C ILE A 424 20.11 31.15 24.44
N LYS A 425 21.12 30.51 23.85
CA LYS A 425 21.52 29.16 24.26
C LYS A 425 21.91 29.17 25.74
N LYS A 426 21.45 28.17 26.51
CA LYS A 426 21.69 28.07 27.97
C LYS A 426 23.17 28.25 28.37
N GLY A 427 24.13 27.91 27.51
CA GLY A 427 25.57 28.12 27.74
C GLY A 427 26.05 29.57 27.61
N GLU A 428 25.49 30.36 26.70
CA GLU A 428 25.86 31.78 26.51
C GLU A 428 25.34 32.66 27.66
N LYS A 429 24.17 32.31 28.22
CA LYS A 429 23.61 32.99 29.40
C LYS A 429 24.51 32.85 30.63
N ASN A 430 25.20 31.71 30.78
CA ASN A 430 26.16 31.49 31.86
C ASN A 430 27.49 32.23 31.62
N ASN A 431 27.98 32.28 30.38
CA ASN A 431 29.17 33.05 30.04
C ASN A 431 28.97 34.55 30.18
N ALA A 432 27.82 35.10 29.77
CA ALA A 432 27.47 36.50 29.95
C ALA A 432 27.33 36.89 31.44
N ARG A 433 26.77 36.00 32.27
CA ARG A 433 26.74 36.19 33.74
C ARG A 433 28.14 36.16 34.34
N ASN A 434 29.00 35.25 33.88
CA ASN A 434 30.37 35.11 34.37
C ASN A 434 31.28 36.27 33.94
N THR A 435 31.11 36.83 32.74
CA THR A 435 31.84 38.03 32.30
C THR A 435 31.38 39.29 33.03
N LEU A 436 30.08 39.46 33.28
CA LEU A 436 29.54 40.54 34.13
C LEU A 436 30.02 40.45 35.58
N GLN A 437 30.13 39.23 36.15
CA GLN A 437 30.70 39.04 37.48
C GLN A 437 32.22 39.26 37.52
N ARG A 438 32.95 38.96 36.44
CA ARG A 438 34.39 39.22 36.34
C ARG A 438 34.71 40.70 36.17
N SER A 439 33.93 41.45 35.36
CA SER A 439 34.10 42.91 35.22
C SER A 439 33.71 43.66 36.50
N ALA A 440 32.67 43.22 37.20
CA ALA A 440 32.31 43.77 38.51
C ALA A 440 33.35 43.48 39.61
N ARG A 441 34.12 42.38 39.49
CA ARG A 441 35.24 42.07 40.40
C ARG A 441 36.54 42.81 40.04
N SER A 442 36.79 43.13 38.77
CA SER A 442 37.97 43.90 38.37
C SER A 442 37.87 45.39 38.72
N GLN A 443 36.65 45.92 38.89
CA GLN A 443 36.41 47.29 39.37
C GLN A 443 36.47 47.45 40.90
N ARG A 444 36.67 46.35 41.65
CA ARG A 444 36.72 46.34 43.14
C ARG A 444 38.10 46.00 43.71
N LYS A 445 39.18 46.35 43.01
CA LYS A 445 40.54 46.32 43.56
C LYS A 445 41.21 47.69 43.38
N PRO A 446 41.44 48.47 44.46
CA PRO A 446 42.60 49.34 44.53
C PRO A 446 43.90 48.52 44.64
#